data_AF-A0A971G3X8-F1
#
_entry.id   AF-A0A971G3X8-F1
#
_cell.length_a   1.000
_cell.length_b   1.000
_cell.length_c   1.000
_cell.angle_alpha   90.00
_cell.angle_beta   90.00
_cell.angle_gamma   90.00
#
_symmetry.space_group_name_H-M   'P 1'
#
loop_
_entity.id
_entity.type
_entity.pdbx_description
1 polymer ?
#
loop_
_entity_poly.entity_id
_entity_poly.type
_entity_poly.pdbx_seq_one_letter_code
_entity_poly.pdbx_strand_id
1 'polypeptide(L)'
;MLLTLLNGETARLEDVEEGEGRPSPWWRDAVFYQIYPRSFCHGGEGKPGKHDGDLKGILSRLDDLKALGVDALWLSPIYDSPDDDNGYDIRDYEKIDPRYGTLA
;
A
#
# COMPACT_ATOMS: atom_id res chain seq x y z
N MET A 1 -10.95 -7.85 24.10
CA MET A 1 -12.07 -8.33 23.28
C MET A 1 -11.90 -7.99 21.80
N LEU A 2 -11.43 -6.79 21.41
CA LEU A 2 -11.09 -6.47 20.01
C LEU A 2 -9.72 -7.04 19.55
N LEU A 3 -8.72 -7.11 20.46
CA LEU A 3 -7.41 -7.70 20.16
C LEU A 3 -7.46 -9.20 19.83
N THR A 4 -8.51 -9.91 20.23
CA THR A 4 -8.66 -11.35 20.00
C THR A 4 -9.15 -11.65 18.57
N LEU A 5 -9.81 -10.69 17.91
CA LEU A 5 -10.32 -10.82 16.54
C LEU A 5 -9.26 -10.52 15.47
N LEU A 6 -8.29 -9.65 15.78
CA LEU A 6 -7.15 -9.38 14.88
C LEU A 6 -6.17 -10.56 14.78
N ASN A 7 -6.19 -11.48 15.75
CA ASN A 7 -5.42 -12.73 15.73
C ASN A 7 -6.27 -13.96 15.30
N GLY A 8 -7.35 -13.71 14.55
CA GLY A 8 -8.38 -14.69 14.22
C GLY A 8 -8.05 -15.70 13.11
N GLU A 9 -6.88 -15.64 12.47
CA GLU A 9 -6.39 -16.79 11.69
C GLU A 9 -5.74 -17.80 12.62
N THR A 10 -6.58 -18.54 13.36
CA THR A 10 -6.21 -19.89 13.77
C THR A 10 -6.30 -20.78 12.53
N ALA A 11 -5.34 -20.65 11.62
CA ALA A 11 -4.91 -21.82 10.88
C ALA A 11 -4.37 -22.78 11.94
N ARG A 12 -5.21 -23.71 12.39
CA ARG A 12 -4.81 -24.75 13.34
C ARG A 12 -3.56 -25.41 12.77
N LEU A 13 -2.47 -25.36 13.52
CA LEU A 13 -1.17 -25.93 13.18
C LEU A 13 -1.19 -27.47 13.15
N GLU A 14 -2.34 -28.11 13.36
CA GLU A 14 -2.42 -29.52 13.77
C GLU A 14 -2.78 -30.53 12.66
N ASP A 15 -2.96 -30.13 11.40
CA ASP A 15 -3.27 -31.09 10.32
C ASP A 15 -2.33 -30.98 9.10
N VAL A 16 -1.01 -30.89 9.33
CA VAL A 16 -0.02 -31.01 8.25
C VAL A 16 0.92 -32.16 8.56
N GLU A 17 0.69 -33.30 7.92
CA GLU A 17 1.69 -34.37 7.83
C GLU A 17 3.00 -33.77 7.30
N GLU A 18 4.10 -33.97 8.03
CA GLU A 18 5.45 -33.61 7.60
C GLU A 18 5.83 -34.44 6.36
N GLY A 19 5.47 -33.92 5.19
CA GLY A 19 5.79 -34.50 3.89
C GLY A 19 5.67 -33.41 2.83
N GLU A 20 6.82 -32.87 2.43
CA GLU A 20 7.02 -31.69 1.56
C GLU A 20 6.51 -30.36 2.16
N GLY A 21 7.46 -29.58 2.71
CA GLY A 21 7.20 -28.34 3.45
C GLY A 21 6.35 -27.35 2.64
N ARG A 22 5.23 -26.92 3.23
CA ARG A 22 4.42 -25.82 2.68
C ARG A 22 5.31 -24.60 2.47
N PRO A 23 5.27 -23.95 1.29
CA PRO A 23 6.03 -22.74 1.07
C PRO A 23 5.66 -21.69 2.14
N SER A 24 6.66 -20.99 2.68
CA SER A 24 6.44 -19.86 3.59
C SER A 24 5.45 -18.88 2.94
N PRO A 25 4.48 -18.32 3.70
CA PRO A 25 3.65 -17.22 3.21
C PRO A 25 4.54 -16.10 2.66
N TRP A 26 4.20 -15.59 1.47
CA TRP A 26 5.04 -14.62 0.73
C TRP A 26 5.47 -13.42 1.58
N TRP A 27 4.59 -12.93 2.45
CA TRP A 27 4.82 -11.76 3.29
C TRP A 27 5.88 -11.97 4.38
N ARG A 28 6.28 -13.20 4.70
CA ARG A 28 7.34 -13.48 5.67
C ARG A 28 8.72 -13.09 5.15
N ASP A 29 8.91 -13.24 3.84
CA ASP A 29 10.20 -13.02 3.18
C ASP A 29 10.19 -11.79 2.26
N ALA A 30 9.04 -11.10 2.17
CA ALA A 30 8.84 -9.96 1.27
C ALA A 30 9.56 -8.68 1.72
N VAL A 31 10.11 -7.96 0.75
CA VAL A 31 10.57 -6.58 0.91
C VAL A 31 9.39 -5.62 0.72
N PHE A 32 8.94 -5.03 1.83
CA PHE A 32 7.92 -3.98 1.82
C PHE A 32 8.56 -2.61 1.60
N TYR A 33 8.02 -1.84 0.66
CA TYR A 33 8.41 -0.45 0.43
C TYR A 33 7.23 0.47 0.70
N GLN A 34 7.36 1.30 1.73
CA GLN A 34 6.34 2.28 2.07
C GLN A 34 6.52 3.56 1.24
N ILE A 35 5.47 3.95 0.52
CA ILE A 35 5.42 5.18 -0.26
C ILE A 35 4.54 6.19 0.48
N TYR A 36 5.04 7.42 0.58
CA TYR A 36 4.23 8.59 0.92
C TYR A 36 3.83 9.30 -0.39
N PRO A 37 2.60 9.07 -0.93
CA PRO A 37 2.27 9.37 -2.33
C PRO A 37 2.50 10.82 -2.72
N ARG A 38 2.09 11.74 -1.85
CA ARG A 38 2.21 13.20 -2.01
C ARG A 38 3.61 13.68 -2.39
N SER A 39 4.66 12.99 -1.94
CA SER A 39 6.04 13.43 -2.14
C SER A 39 6.86 12.47 -3.00
N PHE A 40 6.24 11.44 -3.60
CA PHE A 40 6.97 10.41 -4.31
C PHE A 40 7.27 10.79 -5.76
N CYS A 41 6.25 10.89 -6.61
CA CYS A 41 6.41 11.18 -8.02
C CYS A 41 5.11 11.73 -8.60
N HIS A 42 5.21 12.80 -9.39
CA HIS A 42 4.11 13.38 -10.14
C HIS A 42 3.97 12.69 -11.50
N GLY A 43 2.76 12.23 -11.85
CA GLY A 43 2.48 11.56 -13.13
C GLY A 43 1.81 12.44 -14.18
N GLY A 44 1.53 13.70 -13.87
CA GLY A 44 0.87 14.64 -14.77
C GLY A 44 1.82 15.37 -15.74
N GLU A 45 1.22 16.15 -16.65
CA GLU A 45 1.95 17.04 -17.55
C GLU A 45 2.28 18.36 -16.87
N GLY A 46 3.52 18.84 -17.06
CA GLY A 46 3.97 20.13 -16.53
C GLY A 46 5.10 20.00 -15.52
N LYS A 47 5.41 21.11 -14.83
CA LYS A 47 6.44 21.14 -13.79
C LYS A 47 5.83 20.69 -12.47
N PRO A 48 6.45 19.74 -11.76
CA PRO A 48 5.91 19.31 -10.48
C PRO A 48 5.91 20.44 -9.45
N GLY A 49 4.84 20.50 -8.68
CA GLY A 49 4.67 21.36 -7.51
C GLY A 49 5.33 20.78 -6.26
N LYS A 50 5.14 21.46 -5.12
CA LYS A 50 5.37 20.79 -3.83
C LYS A 50 4.14 19.95 -3.55
N HIS A 51 4.34 18.69 -3.16
CA HIS A 51 3.28 17.81 -2.68
C HIS A 51 2.26 17.35 -3.74
N ASP A 52 2.73 17.12 -4.96
CA ASP A 52 1.91 16.82 -6.14
C ASP A 52 2.06 15.40 -6.65
N GLY A 53 2.64 14.51 -5.83
CA GLY A 53 2.74 13.11 -6.18
C GLY A 53 1.36 12.43 -6.21
N ASP A 54 1.17 11.56 -7.19
CA ASP A 54 -0.13 10.97 -7.52
C ASP A 54 0.01 9.48 -7.89
N LEU A 55 -1.11 8.78 -8.06
CA LEU A 55 -1.09 7.36 -8.39
C LEU A 55 -0.46 7.09 -9.77
N LYS A 56 -0.59 8.01 -10.73
CA LYS A 56 0.04 7.86 -12.06
C LYS A 56 1.56 7.93 -11.97
N GLY A 57 2.09 8.80 -11.11
CA GLY A 57 3.52 8.90 -10.84
C GLY A 57 4.04 7.68 -10.10
N ILE A 58 3.25 7.06 -9.22
CA ILE A 58 3.62 5.74 -8.65
C ILE A 58 3.67 4.68 -9.75
N LEU A 59 2.64 4.61 -10.61
CA LEU A 59 2.56 3.65 -11.71
C LEU A 59 3.76 3.77 -12.67
N SER A 60 4.25 4.98 -12.96
CA SER A 60 5.39 5.21 -13.85
C SER A 60 6.73 4.72 -13.29
N ARG A 61 6.80 4.39 -11.99
CA ARG A 61 8.01 3.94 -11.29
C ARG A 61 7.97 2.46 -10.89
N LEU A 62 6.94 1.72 -11.27
CA LEU A 62 6.81 0.31 -10.89
C LEU A 62 7.96 -0.55 -11.40
N ASP A 63 8.48 -0.29 -12.60
CA ASP A 63 9.63 -1.02 -13.14
C ASP A 63 10.90 -0.78 -12.33
N ASP A 64 11.14 0.46 -11.88
CA ASP A 64 12.27 0.80 -11.00
C ASP A 64 12.14 0.12 -9.64
N LEU A 65 10.95 0.15 -9.04
CA LEU A 65 10.67 -0.49 -7.75
C LEU A 65 10.85 -2.01 -7.83
N LYS A 66 10.43 -2.62 -8.94
CA LYS A 66 10.65 -4.04 -9.21
C LYS A 66 12.13 -4.34 -9.40
N ALA A 67 12.88 -3.51 -10.13
CA ALA A 67 14.31 -3.66 -10.31
C ALA A 67 15.10 -3.54 -8.98
N LEU A 68 14.58 -2.76 -8.03
CA LEU A 68 15.11 -2.66 -6.66
C LEU A 68 14.88 -3.92 -5.82
N GLY A 69 14.01 -4.84 -6.27
CA GLY A 69 13.65 -6.07 -5.54
C GLY A 69 12.53 -5.87 -4.53
N VAL A 70 11.65 -4.88 -4.74
CA VAL A 70 10.47 -4.69 -3.89
C VAL A 70 9.38 -5.70 -4.25
N ASP A 71 8.85 -6.39 -3.25
CA ASP A 71 7.77 -7.38 -3.41
C ASP A 71 6.38 -6.78 -3.16
N ALA A 72 6.28 -5.80 -2.25
CA ALA A 72 5.01 -5.18 -1.89
C ALA A 72 5.14 -3.69 -1.62
N LEU A 73 4.13 -2.92 -2.06
CA LEU A 73 4.01 -1.50 -1.79
C LEU A 73 3.01 -1.25 -0.67
N TRP A 74 3.40 -0.44 0.31
CA TRP A 74 2.48 0.11 1.32
C TRP A 74 2.32 1.61 1.05
N LEU A 75 1.13 2.05 0.68
CA LEU A 75 0.83 3.47 0.52
C LEU A 75 0.36 4.10 1.84
N SER A 76 0.91 5.27 2.19
CA SER A 76 0.22 6.18 3.12
C SER A 76 -1.16 6.57 2.55
N PRO A 77 -2.10 7.09 3.37
CA PRO A 77 -3.50 7.24 2.96
C PRO A 77 -3.71 7.98 1.63
N ILE A 78 -4.56 7.41 0.79
CA ILE A 78 -4.97 7.94 -0.51
C ILE A 78 -6.48 8.15 -0.62
N TYR A 79 -7.22 7.88 0.46
CA TYR A 79 -8.66 8.05 0.51
C TYR A 79 -9.06 9.52 0.66
N ASP A 80 -10.31 9.83 0.32
CA ASP A 80 -10.89 11.16 0.43
C ASP A 80 -10.78 11.69 1.88
N SER A 81 -10.14 12.85 2.03
CA SER A 81 -9.79 13.41 3.33
C SER A 81 -9.84 14.96 3.29
N PRO A 82 -10.26 15.63 4.38
CA PRO A 82 -10.08 17.08 4.53
C PRO A 82 -8.61 17.49 4.67
N ASP A 83 -7.72 16.53 4.96
CA ASP A 83 -6.27 16.66 5.00
C ASP A 83 -5.69 17.36 6.23
N ASP A 84 -6.42 17.34 7.35
CA ASP A 84 -5.99 17.88 8.63
C ASP A 84 -4.88 17.04 9.29
N ASP A 85 -4.77 15.74 8.95
CA ASP A 85 -3.71 14.82 9.38
C ASP A 85 -3.09 14.07 8.19
N ASN A 86 -2.73 14.81 7.14
CA ASN A 86 -2.02 14.29 5.96
C ASN A 86 -2.70 13.08 5.29
N GLY A 87 -4.02 12.99 5.38
CA GLY A 87 -4.83 11.93 4.78
C GLY A 87 -5.30 10.84 5.75
N TYR A 88 -4.82 10.81 7.00
CA TYR A 88 -5.27 9.84 8.00
C TYR A 88 -6.66 10.17 8.58
N ASP A 89 -7.07 11.43 8.50
CA ASP A 89 -8.41 11.94 8.78
C ASP A 89 -9.35 11.61 7.61
N ILE A 90 -9.76 10.36 7.47
CA ILE A 90 -10.53 9.89 6.31
C ILE A 90 -12.00 10.33 6.42
N ARG A 91 -12.51 10.96 5.36
CA ARG A 91 -13.93 11.34 5.20
C ARG A 91 -14.74 10.21 4.57
N ASP A 92 -14.18 9.55 3.55
CA ASP A 92 -14.84 8.48 2.81
C ASP A 92 -13.82 7.40 2.44
N TYR A 93 -13.96 6.22 3.06
CA TYR A 93 -13.08 5.07 2.88
C TYR A 93 -13.25 4.36 1.54
N GLU A 94 -14.31 4.67 0.78
CA GLU A 94 -14.59 4.05 -0.53
C GLU A 94 -14.19 4.96 -1.70
N LYS A 95 -13.69 6.15 -1.41
CA LYS A 95 -13.35 7.15 -2.42
C LYS A 95 -11.86 7.51 -2.36
N ILE A 96 -11.23 7.61 -3.53
CA ILE A 96 -9.88 8.15 -3.67
C ILE A 96 -9.93 9.67 -3.62
N ASP A 97 -8.97 10.26 -2.91
CA ASP A 97 -8.82 11.72 -2.90
C ASP A 97 -8.47 12.22 -4.31
N PRO A 98 -9.21 13.22 -4.84
CA PRO A 98 -8.95 13.78 -6.17
C PRO A 98 -7.52 14.27 -6.41
N ARG A 99 -6.77 14.58 -5.34
CA ARG A 99 -5.35 14.93 -5.41
C ARG A 99 -4.48 13.79 -5.96
N TYR A 100 -4.85 12.54 -5.69
CA TYR A 100 -4.06 11.36 -6.07
C TYR A 100 -4.59 10.67 -7.34
N GLY A 101 -5.86 10.89 -7.70
CA GLY A 101 -6.46 10.37 -8.92
C GLY A 101 -7.94 10.04 -8.76
N THR A 102 -8.43 9.06 -9.53
CA THR A 102 -9.81 8.56 -9.48
C THR A 102 -9.81 7.04 -9.42
N LEU A 103 -10.90 6.46 -8.90
CA LEU A 103 -11.22 5.06 -9.18
C LEU A 103 -11.57 4.93 -10.67
N ALA A 104 -11.09 3.87 -11.31
CA ALA A 104 -11.28 3.60 -12.73
C ALA A 104 -12.60 2.86 -13.00
#